data_AF-Q95QZ5-F1
#
_entry.id   AF-Q95QZ5-F1
#
_cell.length_a   1.000
_cell.length_b   1.000
_cell.length_c   1.000
_cell.angle_alpha   90.00
_cell.angle_beta   90.00
_cell.angle_gamma   90.00
#
_symmetry.space_group_name_H-M   'P 1'
#
loop_
_entity.id
_entity.type
_entity.pdbx_description
1 polymer ?
#
loop_
_entity_poly.entity_id
_entity_poly.type
_entity_poly.pdbx_seq_one_letter_code
_entity_poly.pdbx_strand_id
1 'polypeptide(L)'
;MLHKILFLICLASFIPTIGSISGTKDVKSKNCDGSAGLTCTFPGDCRIGDTVKVNCTSRKGCPNPVSRNNVEAVCRFCWQLLPGDYDCEPATNCSTSSTKLLVTKCSAHSSVICMGQRNFYKRIPCNWSSGYSWTKTMILSVVLGGFGADRFYLGLWKSAIGKLFSFGGLGVWTLVDVVLIAVGYIKPYDGSMYI
;
A
#
# COMPACT_ATOMS: atom_id res chain seq x y z
N MET A 1 -21.47 -16.67 48.20
CA MET A 1 -22.58 -16.48 47.25
C MET A 1 -22.15 -15.89 45.91
N LEU A 2 -21.15 -15.00 45.87
CA LEU A 2 -20.70 -14.31 44.64
C LEU A 2 -20.07 -15.25 43.58
N HIS A 3 -19.55 -16.41 43.97
CA HIS A 3 -18.94 -17.38 43.05
C HIS A 3 -19.94 -18.24 42.25
N LYS A 4 -21.23 -18.25 42.64
CA LYS A 4 -22.29 -18.97 41.91
C LYS A 4 -22.95 -18.11 40.83
N ILE A 5 -22.87 -16.78 40.94
CA ILE A 5 -23.45 -15.85 39.96
C ILE A 5 -22.55 -15.73 38.72
N LEU A 6 -21.22 -15.79 38.88
CA LEU A 6 -20.29 -15.65 37.75
C LEU A 6 -20.28 -16.87 36.81
N PHE A 7 -20.66 -18.06 37.29
CA PHE A 7 -20.70 -19.27 36.45
C PHE A 7 -21.95 -19.33 35.54
N LEU A 8 -23.07 -18.73 35.95
CA LEU A 8 -24.32 -18.75 35.18
C LEU A 8 -24.32 -17.74 34.01
N ILE A 9 -23.55 -16.66 34.10
CA ILE A 9 -23.42 -15.68 33.00
C ILE A 9 -22.52 -16.21 31.86
N CYS A 10 -21.77 -17.29 32.08
CA CYS A 10 -20.83 -17.82 31.09
C CYS A 10 -21.44 -18.87 30.14
N LEU A 11 -22.57 -19.49 30.50
CA LEU A 11 -23.16 -20.58 29.70
C LEU A 11 -24.28 -20.15 28.73
N ALA A 12 -24.81 -18.93 28.82
CA ALA A 12 -25.97 -18.50 28.01
C ALA A 12 -25.62 -17.73 26.72
N SER A 13 -24.35 -17.55 26.37
CA SER A 13 -23.92 -16.80 25.17
C SER A 13 -23.35 -17.66 24.04
N PHE A 14 -23.45 -18.98 24.10
CA PHE A 14 -23.05 -19.88 23.00
C PHE A 14 -24.26 -20.57 22.36
N ILE A 15 -25.08 -19.81 21.62
CA ILE A 15 -25.96 -20.39 20.59
C ILE A 15 -25.23 -20.26 19.25
N PRO A 16 -24.85 -21.37 18.60
CA PRO A 16 -24.20 -21.34 17.28
C PRO A 16 -25.25 -21.04 16.22
N THR A 17 -25.20 -19.87 15.60
CA THR A 17 -25.93 -19.62 14.36
C THR A 17 -25.22 -20.31 13.21
N ILE A 18 -25.84 -21.42 12.80
CA ILE A 18 -25.58 -22.18 11.59
C ILE A 18 -25.93 -21.33 10.37
N GLY A 19 -24.99 -21.21 9.43
CA GLY A 19 -25.29 -21.22 8.00
C GLY A 19 -25.69 -19.90 7.33
N SER A 20 -24.77 -19.35 6.55
CA SER A 20 -25.04 -19.02 5.14
C SER A 20 -23.73 -19.09 4.37
N ILE A 21 -23.49 -20.24 3.74
CA ILE A 21 -22.47 -20.45 2.73
C ILE A 21 -23.06 -19.93 1.42
N SER A 22 -22.93 -18.62 1.19
CA SER A 22 -23.16 -18.02 -0.12
C SER A 22 -21.81 -17.75 -0.77
N GLY A 23 -21.09 -18.83 -1.05
CA GLY A 23 -19.90 -18.79 -1.89
C GLY A 23 -20.28 -18.64 -3.35
N THR A 24 -20.84 -17.49 -3.75
CA THR A 24 -20.68 -17.08 -5.15
C THR A 24 -19.20 -16.80 -5.32
N LYS A 25 -18.49 -17.71 -5.98
CA LYS A 25 -17.22 -17.36 -6.61
C LYS A 25 -17.55 -16.25 -7.60
N ASP A 26 -17.48 -15.01 -7.15
CA ASP A 26 -17.48 -13.86 -8.04
C ASP A 26 -16.39 -14.15 -9.06
N VAL A 27 -16.83 -14.46 -10.29
CA VAL A 27 -15.98 -14.45 -11.46
C VAL A 27 -15.34 -13.09 -11.42
N LYS A 28 -14.07 -13.02 -10.99
CA LYS A 28 -13.32 -11.77 -10.88
C LYS A 28 -13.50 -11.04 -12.20
N SER A 29 -14.34 -10.01 -12.19
CA SER A 29 -14.74 -9.28 -13.40
C SER A 29 -13.45 -8.88 -14.11
N LYS A 30 -13.30 -9.33 -15.36
CA LYS A 30 -12.11 -9.02 -16.15
C LYS A 30 -12.14 -7.52 -16.44
N ASN A 31 -11.05 -6.81 -16.14
CA ASN A 31 -10.93 -5.41 -16.58
C ASN A 31 -10.88 -5.40 -18.12
N CYS A 32 -11.95 -4.89 -18.72
CA CYS A 32 -12.12 -4.80 -20.17
C CYS A 32 -12.09 -3.34 -20.66
N ASP A 33 -11.68 -2.39 -19.81
CA ASP A 33 -11.56 -1.01 -20.21
C ASP A 33 -10.34 -0.79 -21.15
N GLY A 34 -10.54 0.00 -22.20
CA GLY A 34 -9.52 0.34 -23.18
C GLY A 34 -8.69 -0.85 -23.69
N SER A 35 -7.38 -0.70 -23.65
CA SER A 35 -6.37 -1.70 -24.03
C SER A 35 -6.18 -2.80 -22.97
N ALA A 36 -6.78 -2.69 -21.77
CA ALA A 36 -6.75 -3.76 -20.78
C ALA A 36 -7.60 -4.98 -21.21
N GLY A 37 -8.66 -4.73 -21.97
CA GLY A 37 -9.50 -5.74 -22.59
C GLY A 37 -9.00 -6.30 -23.93
N LEU A 38 -7.84 -5.86 -24.43
CA LEU A 38 -7.35 -6.22 -25.76
C LEU A 38 -6.13 -7.15 -25.74
N THR A 39 -6.04 -7.99 -26.76
CA THR A 39 -4.89 -8.80 -27.13
C THR A 39 -4.40 -8.32 -28.49
N CYS A 40 -3.21 -7.72 -28.53
CA CYS A 40 -2.63 -7.15 -29.75
C CYS A 40 -1.53 -8.05 -30.30
N THR A 41 -1.56 -8.27 -31.62
CA THR A 41 -0.54 -9.02 -32.35
C THR A 41 0.49 -8.05 -32.88
N PHE A 42 1.73 -8.17 -32.38
CA PHE A 42 2.87 -7.39 -32.83
C PHE A 42 3.60 -8.12 -33.98
N PRO A 43 4.22 -7.40 -34.92
CA PRO A 43 5.05 -8.01 -35.95
C PRO A 43 6.30 -8.65 -35.33
N GLY A 44 6.69 -9.83 -35.83
CA GLY A 44 7.80 -10.63 -35.25
C GLY A 44 9.17 -9.96 -35.31
N ASP A 45 9.38 -9.07 -36.31
CA ASP A 45 10.66 -8.40 -36.55
C ASP A 45 10.77 -7.01 -35.89
N CYS A 46 9.83 -6.60 -35.03
CA CYS A 46 9.90 -5.26 -34.42
C CYS A 46 11.09 -5.13 -33.46
N ARG A 47 11.80 -3.98 -33.53
CA ARG A 47 12.82 -3.65 -32.53
C ARG A 47 12.18 -2.96 -31.34
N ILE A 48 12.76 -3.19 -30.16
CA ILE A 48 12.26 -2.58 -28.93
C ILE A 48 12.38 -1.04 -29.03
N GLY A 49 11.27 -0.33 -28.84
CA GLY A 49 11.19 1.13 -28.99
C GLY A 49 10.63 1.63 -30.33
N ASP A 50 10.51 0.78 -31.36
CA ASP A 50 9.95 1.17 -32.65
C ASP A 50 8.43 1.38 -32.57
N THR A 51 7.91 2.38 -33.28
CA THR A 51 6.46 2.57 -33.47
C THR A 51 5.98 1.71 -34.64
N VAL A 52 5.11 0.75 -34.37
CA VAL A 52 4.57 -0.20 -35.34
C VAL A 52 3.04 -0.18 -35.33
N LYS A 53 2.44 -0.58 -36.46
CA LYS A 53 0.98 -0.76 -36.56
C LYS A 53 0.62 -2.18 -36.15
N VAL A 54 -0.26 -2.30 -35.15
CA VAL A 54 -0.71 -3.58 -34.60
C VAL A 54 -2.21 -3.76 -34.75
N ASN A 55 -2.64 -5.02 -34.81
CA ASN A 55 -4.04 -5.41 -34.82
C ASN A 55 -4.39 -6.02 -33.46
N CYS A 56 -5.47 -5.53 -32.85
CA CYS A 56 -5.89 -5.88 -31.51
C CYS A 56 -7.30 -6.47 -31.50
N THR A 57 -7.51 -7.54 -30.76
CA THR A 57 -8.79 -8.21 -30.59
C THR A 57 -9.19 -8.29 -29.12
N SER A 58 -10.50 -8.26 -28.82
CA SER A 58 -11.02 -8.35 -27.46
C SER A 58 -10.71 -9.69 -26.80
N ARG A 59 -10.37 -9.65 -25.51
CA ARG A 59 -10.03 -10.83 -24.70
C ARG A 59 -11.29 -11.66 -24.40
N LYS A 60 -11.12 -12.98 -24.32
CA LYS A 60 -12.18 -13.90 -23.84
C LYS A 60 -12.72 -13.46 -22.47
N GLY A 61 -14.04 -13.31 -22.38
CA GLY A 61 -14.74 -12.88 -21.16
C GLY A 61 -15.11 -11.41 -21.10
N CYS A 62 -14.78 -10.60 -22.12
CA CYS A 62 -15.34 -9.27 -22.26
C CYS A 62 -16.73 -9.32 -22.92
N PRO A 63 -17.70 -8.51 -22.46
CA PRO A 63 -19.10 -8.59 -22.89
C PRO A 63 -19.28 -8.27 -24.39
N ASN A 64 -18.43 -7.38 -24.93
CA ASN A 64 -18.47 -6.99 -26.34
C ASN A 64 -17.16 -7.37 -27.05
N PRO A 65 -17.21 -8.13 -28.16
CA PRO A 65 -16.05 -8.33 -29.01
C PRO A 65 -15.72 -7.04 -29.77
N VAL A 66 -14.52 -6.52 -29.57
CA VAL A 66 -13.99 -5.32 -30.23
C VAL A 66 -12.72 -5.71 -30.99
N SER A 67 -12.61 -5.29 -32.25
CA SER A 67 -11.39 -5.40 -33.05
C SER A 67 -10.91 -4.01 -33.43
N ARG A 68 -9.65 -3.68 -33.15
CA ARG A 68 -8.99 -2.46 -33.60
C ARG A 68 -7.85 -2.82 -34.53
N ASN A 69 -7.84 -2.27 -35.73
CA ASN A 69 -6.85 -2.60 -36.74
C ASN A 69 -5.95 -1.38 -37.00
N ASN A 70 -4.70 -1.62 -37.40
CA ASN A 70 -3.71 -0.58 -37.72
C ASN A 70 -3.49 0.46 -36.59
N VAL A 71 -3.52 0.01 -35.34
CA VAL A 71 -3.30 0.88 -34.18
C VAL A 71 -1.81 1.11 -34.01
N GLU A 72 -1.38 2.36 -33.88
CA GLU A 72 0.01 2.67 -33.58
C GLU A 72 0.35 2.27 -32.14
N ALA A 73 1.36 1.43 -31.99
CA ALA A 73 1.87 0.99 -30.71
C ALA A 73 3.39 0.96 -30.75
N VAL A 74 4.01 1.31 -29.63
CA VAL A 74 5.46 1.15 -29.45
C VAL A 74 5.73 -0.32 -29.14
N CYS A 75 6.68 -0.94 -29.85
CA CYS A 75 7.17 -2.28 -29.57
C CYS A 75 7.91 -2.25 -28.21
N ARG A 76 7.18 -2.48 -27.12
CA ARG A 76 7.72 -2.59 -25.74
C ARG A 76 6.97 -3.63 -24.92
N PHE A 77 7.65 -4.26 -23.97
CA PHE A 77 7.01 -5.19 -23.03
C PHE A 77 6.28 -4.44 -21.90
N CYS A 78 5.24 -5.05 -21.33
CA CYS A 78 4.44 -4.41 -20.27
C CYS A 78 5.24 -4.06 -19.00
N TRP A 79 6.37 -4.73 -18.74
CA TRP A 79 7.23 -4.42 -17.59
C TRP A 79 8.24 -3.28 -17.85
N GLN A 80 8.38 -2.82 -19.11
CA GLN A 80 9.28 -1.73 -19.52
C GLN A 80 8.60 -0.36 -19.58
N LEU A 81 7.35 -0.25 -19.11
CA LEU A 81 6.60 1.01 -19.18
C LEU A 81 7.21 2.07 -18.26
N LEU A 82 7.00 3.34 -18.62
CA LEU A 82 7.41 4.48 -17.81
C LEU A 82 6.51 4.63 -16.57
N PRO A 83 6.98 5.31 -15.49
CA PRO A 83 6.23 5.45 -14.25
C PRO A 83 4.83 6.10 -14.34
N GLY A 84 4.52 6.83 -15.42
CA GLY A 84 3.19 7.40 -15.66
C GLY A 84 2.22 6.48 -16.42
N ASP A 85 2.70 5.33 -16.91
CA ASP A 85 1.93 4.42 -17.77
C ASP A 85 1.42 3.16 -17.03
N TYR A 86 1.71 3.01 -15.73
CA TYR A 86 1.29 1.87 -14.92
C TYR A 86 1.01 2.27 -13.47
N ASP A 87 0.15 1.50 -12.81
CA ASP A 87 -0.20 1.66 -11.39
C ASP A 87 0.19 0.42 -10.59
N CYS A 88 0.75 0.61 -9.40
CA CYS A 88 1.16 -0.49 -8.53
C CYS A 88 0.27 -0.61 -7.30
N GLU A 89 -0.02 -1.84 -6.87
CA GLU A 89 -0.67 -2.11 -5.60
C GLU A 89 0.22 -1.61 -4.43
N PRO A 90 -0.36 -1.08 -3.35
CA PRO A 90 0.39 -0.68 -2.17
C PRO A 90 1.12 -1.89 -1.55
N ALA A 91 2.31 -1.66 -0.98
CA ALA A 91 3.10 -2.73 -0.38
C ALA A 91 2.45 -3.23 0.92
N THR A 92 2.09 -4.52 0.99
CA THR A 92 1.29 -5.11 2.09
C THR A 92 2.08 -5.72 3.24
N ASN A 93 3.42 -5.57 3.29
CA ASN A 93 4.27 -6.19 4.32
C ASN A 93 5.40 -5.26 4.79
N CYS A 94 5.08 -3.99 5.02
CA CYS A 94 6.04 -3.01 5.53
C CYS A 94 6.15 -3.14 7.06
N SER A 95 6.88 -4.12 7.57
CA SER A 95 6.89 -4.39 9.02
C SER A 95 7.95 -3.66 9.83
N THR A 96 9.00 -3.04 9.25
CA THR A 96 10.08 -2.48 10.10
C THR A 96 11.03 -1.49 9.45
N SER A 97 11.11 -1.40 8.12
CA SER A 97 12.13 -0.56 7.47
C SER A 97 11.60 0.09 6.20
N SER A 98 11.44 1.41 6.24
CA SER A 98 10.98 2.23 5.11
C SER A 98 11.91 2.16 3.89
N THR A 99 13.16 1.71 4.06
CA THR A 99 14.15 1.61 2.98
C THR A 99 14.14 0.26 2.26
N LYS A 100 13.37 -0.74 2.73
CA LYS A 100 13.30 -2.03 2.05
C LYS A 100 12.51 -1.90 0.75
N LEU A 101 13.09 -2.37 -0.35
CA LEU A 101 12.38 -2.54 -1.61
C LEU A 101 11.49 -3.78 -1.53
N LEU A 102 10.18 -3.60 -1.69
CA LEU A 102 9.21 -4.69 -1.69
C LEU A 102 8.72 -4.98 -3.10
N VAL A 103 8.47 -6.25 -3.34
CA VAL A 103 7.84 -6.71 -4.59
C VAL A 103 6.35 -6.51 -4.47
N THR A 104 5.78 -5.70 -5.36
CA THR A 104 4.33 -5.53 -5.50
C THR A 104 3.87 -5.88 -6.90
N LYS A 105 2.56 -6.06 -7.07
CA LYS A 105 1.92 -6.23 -8.38
C LYS A 105 1.59 -4.86 -8.97
N CYS A 106 1.96 -4.66 -10.22
CA CYS A 106 1.62 -3.48 -11.00
C CYS A 106 0.82 -3.86 -12.23
N SER A 107 -0.06 -2.97 -12.66
CA SER A 107 -0.91 -3.10 -13.82
C SER A 107 -0.65 -1.94 -14.79
N ALA A 108 -0.48 -2.25 -16.07
CA ALA A 108 -0.40 -1.22 -17.11
C ALA A 108 -1.75 -0.51 -17.30
N HIS A 109 -1.71 0.81 -17.50
CA HIS A 109 -2.88 1.68 -17.67
C HIS A 109 -3.73 1.30 -18.91
N SER A 110 -5.05 1.51 -18.91
CA SER A 110 -5.93 1.06 -19.99
C SER A 110 -5.68 1.78 -21.32
N SER A 111 -5.04 2.95 -21.35
CA SER A 111 -4.69 3.64 -22.60
C SER A 111 -3.49 3.04 -23.34
N VAL A 112 -2.58 2.36 -22.63
CA VAL A 112 -1.31 1.91 -23.20
C VAL A 112 -1.36 0.47 -23.73
N ILE A 113 -0.78 0.27 -24.91
CA ILE A 113 -0.59 -1.03 -25.56
C ILE A 113 0.83 -1.51 -25.27
N CYS A 114 0.96 -2.76 -24.85
CA CYS A 114 2.24 -3.38 -24.52
C CYS A 114 2.20 -4.89 -24.76
N MET A 115 3.38 -5.49 -24.94
CA MET A 115 3.53 -6.93 -25.13
C MET A 115 3.57 -7.70 -23.80
N GLY A 116 2.95 -8.88 -23.79
CA GLY A 116 3.01 -9.81 -22.67
C GLY A 116 1.94 -9.58 -21.60
N GLN A 117 2.27 -9.92 -20.35
CA GLN A 117 1.34 -9.81 -19.22
C GLN A 117 1.22 -8.36 -18.75
N ARG A 118 0.00 -7.83 -18.76
CA ARG A 118 -0.30 -6.47 -18.26
C ARG A 118 -0.12 -6.31 -16.76
N ASN A 119 -0.22 -7.43 -16.02
CA ASN A 119 0.11 -7.52 -14.61
C ASN A 119 1.53 -8.03 -14.46
N PHE A 120 2.40 -7.24 -13.85
CA PHE A 120 3.81 -7.57 -13.65
C PHE A 120 4.25 -7.24 -12.24
N TYR A 121 5.38 -7.80 -11.82
CA TYR A 121 5.94 -7.56 -10.49
C TYR A 121 7.04 -6.51 -10.56
N LYS A 122 7.02 -5.54 -9.64
CA LYS A 122 8.05 -4.50 -9.54
C LYS A 122 8.50 -4.32 -8.09
N ARG A 123 9.78 -3.98 -7.91
CA ARG A 123 10.35 -3.57 -6.63
C ARG A 123 10.10 -2.08 -6.44
N ILE A 124 9.28 -1.72 -5.46
CA ILE A 124 9.00 -0.32 -5.09
C ILE A 124 9.37 -0.10 -3.62
N PRO A 125 9.72 1.14 -3.22
CA PRO A 125 9.92 1.46 -1.82
C PRO A 125 8.59 1.36 -1.04
N CYS A 126 8.68 1.05 0.25
CA CYS A 126 7.53 1.15 1.16
C CYS A 126 7.13 2.63 1.31
N ASN A 127 5.93 2.97 0.85
CA ASN A 127 5.29 4.24 1.14
C ASN A 127 3.89 3.98 1.72
N TRP A 128 3.85 3.56 2.99
CA TRP A 128 2.62 3.37 3.74
C TRP A 128 2.57 4.36 4.90
N SER A 129 1.44 5.03 5.08
CA SER A 129 1.19 5.98 6.18
C SER A 129 0.01 5.49 7.00
N SER A 130 0.13 5.49 8.34
CA SER A 130 -0.97 5.17 9.25
C SER A 130 -1.70 6.40 9.80
N GLY A 131 -1.42 7.59 9.24
CA GLY A 131 -2.10 8.83 9.61
C GLY A 131 -1.46 9.62 10.76
N TYR A 132 -0.27 9.23 11.22
CA TYR A 132 0.53 10.06 12.12
C TYR A 132 1.06 11.28 11.37
N SER A 133 0.68 12.48 11.81
CA SER A 133 1.14 13.74 11.19
C SER A 133 2.48 14.19 11.75
N TRP A 134 3.40 14.56 10.86
CA TRP A 134 4.69 15.14 11.24
C TRP A 134 4.49 16.42 12.06
N THR A 135 3.61 17.30 11.59
CA THR A 135 3.33 18.60 12.23
C THR A 135 2.73 18.45 13.63
N LYS A 136 1.81 17.49 13.82
CA LYS A 136 1.24 17.22 15.16
C LYS A 136 2.31 16.73 16.13
N THR A 137 3.18 15.84 15.66
CA THR A 137 4.31 15.32 16.46
C THR A 137 5.27 16.44 16.84
N MET A 138 5.54 17.37 15.91
CA MET A 138 6.36 18.56 16.16
C MET A 138 5.78 19.48 17.21
N ILE A 139 4.51 19.87 17.07
CA ILE A 139 3.83 20.75 18.04
C ILE A 139 3.81 20.08 19.42
N LEU A 140 3.51 18.77 19.47
CA LEU A 140 3.47 18.01 20.71
C LEU A 140 4.85 17.93 21.38
N SER A 141 5.93 17.82 20.60
CA SER A 141 7.30 17.85 21.10
C SER A 141 7.72 19.21 21.63
N VAL A 142 7.23 20.32 21.06
CA VAL A 142 7.56 21.67 21.53
C VAL A 142 6.77 22.03 22.80
N VAL A 143 5.45 21.78 22.80
CA VAL A 143 4.57 22.17 23.92
C VAL A 143 4.69 21.21 25.11
N LEU A 144 4.88 19.91 24.86
CA LEU A 144 4.87 18.85 25.88
C LEU A 144 6.18 18.02 25.88
N GLY A 145 7.28 18.57 25.34
CA GLY A 145 8.51 17.82 25.12
C GLY A 145 9.11 17.18 26.36
N GLY A 146 9.05 17.85 27.52
CA GLY A 146 9.59 17.31 28.78
C GLY A 146 8.88 16.03 29.24
N PHE A 147 7.60 15.86 28.90
CA PHE A 147 6.82 14.67 29.25
C PHE A 147 6.96 13.54 28.22
N GLY A 148 7.61 13.78 27.08
CA GLY A 148 7.73 12.79 26.01
C GLY A 148 6.39 12.47 25.32
N ALA A 149 5.44 13.41 25.32
CA ALA A 149 4.12 13.22 24.71
C ALA A 149 4.20 12.89 23.21
N ASP A 150 5.21 13.42 22.51
CA ASP A 150 5.54 13.09 21.13
C ASP A 150 5.76 11.57 20.93
N ARG A 151 6.45 10.90 21.86
CA ARG A 151 6.72 9.45 21.79
C ARG A 151 5.50 8.63 22.17
N PHE A 152 4.69 9.10 23.13
CA PHE A 152 3.40 8.46 23.43
C PHE A 152 2.46 8.50 22.24
N TYR A 153 2.41 9.62 21.51
CA TYR A 153 1.61 9.74 20.29
C TYR A 153 2.03 8.74 19.21
N LEU A 154 3.34 8.50 19.05
CA LEU A 154 3.88 7.53 18.08
C LEU A 154 3.78 6.06 18.55
N GLY A 155 3.27 5.79 19.76
CA GLY A 155 3.22 4.44 20.34
C GLY A 155 4.53 3.94 20.95
N LEU A 156 5.56 4.78 21.02
CA LEU A 156 6.87 4.46 21.57
C LEU A 156 6.91 4.63 23.10
N TRP A 157 6.00 3.94 23.81
CA TRP A 157 5.82 4.12 25.27
C TRP A 157 7.08 3.77 26.09
N LYS A 158 7.90 2.81 25.62
CA LYS A 158 9.15 2.43 26.28
C LYS A 158 10.19 3.55 26.30
N SER A 159 10.34 4.28 25.19
CA SER A 159 11.25 5.43 25.16
C SER A 159 10.64 6.65 25.87
N ALA A 160 9.31 6.78 25.83
CA ALA A 160 8.60 7.85 26.53
C ALA A 160 8.78 7.76 28.06
N ILE A 161 8.67 6.57 28.66
CA ILE A 161 8.86 6.41 30.10
C ILE A 161 10.30 6.68 30.56
N GLY A 162 11.29 6.39 29.70
CA GLY A 162 12.70 6.73 29.96
C GLY A 162 12.93 8.25 30.09
N LYS A 163 12.20 9.06 29.32
CA LYS A 163 12.25 10.53 29.44
C LYS A 163 11.64 11.02 30.75
N LEU A 164 10.53 10.41 31.17
CA LEU A 164 9.87 10.73 32.44
C LEU A 164 10.79 10.44 33.64
N PHE A 165 11.47 9.29 33.65
CA PHE A 165 12.46 8.97 34.69
C PHE A 165 13.68 9.88 34.67
N SER A 166 14.05 10.40 33.49
CA SER A 166 15.12 11.42 33.36
C SER A 166 14.66 12.82 33.79
N PHE A 167 13.51 12.95 34.46
CA PHE A 167 12.87 14.22 34.84
C PHE A 167 12.66 15.20 33.67
N GLY A 168 12.52 14.68 32.44
CA GLY A 168 12.22 15.52 31.26
C GLY A 168 13.27 16.61 31.00
N GLY A 169 14.54 16.32 31.32
CA GLY A 169 15.65 17.27 31.51
C GLY A 169 15.47 18.67 30.94
N LEU A 170 15.05 19.60 31.81
CA LEU A 170 15.20 21.07 31.78
C LEU A 170 15.23 21.78 30.39
N GLY A 171 14.54 21.26 29.37
CA GLY A 171 14.56 21.78 28.00
C GLY A 171 15.66 21.23 27.06
N VAL A 172 16.67 20.51 27.55
CA VAL A 172 17.67 19.86 26.67
C VAL A 172 17.04 18.70 25.92
N TRP A 173 16.22 17.89 26.61
CA TRP A 173 15.50 16.78 25.97
C TRP A 173 14.55 17.25 24.88
N THR A 174 13.85 18.37 25.10
CA THR A 174 12.92 18.91 24.11
C THR A 174 13.65 19.34 22.83
N LEU A 175 14.83 19.95 22.96
CA LEU A 175 15.67 20.31 21.82
C LEU A 175 16.15 19.07 21.05
N VAL A 176 16.64 18.04 21.76
CA VAL A 176 17.07 16.78 21.14
C VAL A 176 15.90 16.12 20.39
N ASP A 177 14.71 16.08 21.00
CA ASP A 177 13.54 15.47 20.37
C ASP A 177 13.07 16.20 19.12
N VAL A 178 13.02 17.53 19.16
CA VAL A 178 12.69 18.34 17.98
C VAL A 178 13.66 18.07 16.84
N VAL A 179 14.97 17.99 17.11
CA VAL A 179 15.98 17.65 16.09
C VAL A 179 15.76 16.24 15.54
N LEU A 180 15.51 15.26 16.41
CA LEU A 180 15.28 13.86 15.99
C LEU A 180 14.02 13.69 15.14
N ILE A 181 12.95 14.42 15.45
CA ILE A 181 11.70 14.43 14.65
C ILE A 181 11.92 15.20 13.35
N ALA A 182 12.68 16.30 13.37
CA ALA A 182 12.96 17.11 12.19
C ALA A 182 13.74 16.34 11.13
N VAL A 183 14.75 15.59 11.56
CA VAL A 183 15.55 14.71 10.70
C VAL A 183 14.76 13.47 10.25
N GLY A 184 13.60 13.19 10.86
CA GLY A 184 12.82 11.98 10.57
C GLY A 184 13.50 10.69 11.05
N TYR A 185 14.41 10.80 12.02
CA TYR A 185 15.08 9.67 12.64
C TYR A 185 14.09 8.82 13.42
N ILE A 186 13.21 9.48 14.17
CA ILE A 186 12.14 8.80 14.89
C ILE A 186 10.92 8.72 14.00
N LYS A 187 10.41 7.50 13.83
CA LYS A 187 9.22 7.16 13.07
C LYS A 187 8.17 6.54 13.99
N PRO A 188 6.90 6.53 13.57
CA PRO A 188 5.86 5.72 14.20
C PRO A 188 6.29 4.27 14.48
N TYR A 189 5.79 3.67 15.57
CA TYR A 189 6.19 2.30 15.95
C TYR A 189 5.85 1.25 14.87
N ASP A 190 4.83 1.51 14.07
CA ASP A 190 4.36 0.63 12.99
C ASP A 190 5.24 0.70 11.72
N GLY A 191 6.29 1.52 11.71
CA GLY A 191 7.20 1.68 10.58
C GLY A 191 6.59 2.48 9.41
N SER A 192 5.45 3.12 9.63
CA SER A 192 4.80 3.98 8.65
C SER A 192 5.58 5.30 8.43
N MET A 193 5.30 5.94 7.30
CA MET A 193 5.76 7.30 7.00
C MET A 193 4.80 8.30 7.65
N TYR A 194 5.37 9.40 8.15
CA TYR A 194 4.56 10.56 8.53
C TYR A 194 3.72 11.05 7.34
N ILE A 195 2.52 11.53 7.64
CA ILE A 195 1.70 12.30 6.70
C ILE A 195 1.96 13.80 6.83
#